data_AF-A0A7C9CVN5-F1
#
_entry.id   AF-A0A7C9CVN5-F1
#
_cell.length_a   1.000
_cell.length_b   1.000
_cell.length_c   1.000
_cell.angle_alpha   90.00
_cell.angle_beta   90.00
_cell.angle_gamma   90.00
#
_symmetry.space_group_name_H-M   'P 1'
#
loop_
_entity.id
_entity.type
_entity.pdbx_description
1 polymer ?
#
loop_
_entity_poly.entity_id
_entity_poly.type
_entity_poly.pdbx_seq_one_letter_code
_entity_poly.pdbx_strand_id
1 'polypeptide(L)'
;IKNKMIAPQLKNLEGLMSTKVVTDKGSGPEAFANSTFDSSFCWKDIDWLRSITKLPILVKGILTHEDATKAAEVGVDGIIVSNHGARQLDYAPATISVLEEIVRAVGG
;
A
#
# COMPACT_ATOMS: atom_id res chain seq x y z
N ILE A 1 -29.39 5.79 -0.30
CA ILE A 1 -28.79 5.57 -1.64
C ILE A 1 -27.66 4.55 -1.46
N LYS A 2 -27.84 3.28 -1.83
CA LYS A 2 -26.73 2.31 -1.86
C LYS A 2 -26.01 2.51 -3.19
N ASN A 3 -24.90 3.26 -3.19
CA ASN A 3 -24.11 3.43 -4.39
C ASN A 3 -23.44 2.08 -4.71
N LYS A 4 -23.96 1.37 -5.71
CA LYS A 4 -23.45 0.06 -6.11
C LYS A 4 -22.22 0.29 -7.00
N MET A 5 -21.11 0.67 -6.37
CA MET A 5 -19.81 0.83 -7.02
C MET A 5 -19.42 -0.50 -7.69
N ILE A 6 -19.45 -0.54 -9.01
CA ILE A 6 -18.90 -1.65 -9.80
C ILE A 6 -17.39 -1.44 -9.83
N ALA A 7 -16.63 -2.36 -9.24
CA ALA A 7 -15.19 -2.32 -9.33
C ALA A 7 -14.77 -2.41 -10.82
N PRO A 8 -13.93 -1.48 -11.32
CA PRO A 8 -13.47 -1.54 -12.70
C PRO A 8 -12.65 -2.81 -12.92
N GLN A 9 -12.73 -3.38 -14.11
CA GLN A 9 -11.85 -4.49 -14.48
C GLN A 9 -10.41 -3.98 -14.55
N LEU A 10 -9.56 -4.53 -13.68
CA LEU A 10 -8.12 -4.25 -13.65
C LEU A 10 -7.45 -5.03 -14.79
N LYS A 11 -7.63 -4.56 -16.03
CA LYS A 11 -7.08 -5.21 -17.24
C LYS A 11 -5.56 -5.39 -17.18
N ASN A 12 -4.86 -4.51 -16.46
CA ASN A 12 -3.42 -4.59 -16.23
C ASN A 12 -3.00 -5.73 -15.28
N LEU A 13 -3.95 -6.44 -14.66
CA LEU A 13 -3.74 -7.60 -13.80
C LEU A 13 -4.35 -8.89 -14.37
N GLU A 14 -4.84 -8.85 -15.61
CA GLU A 14 -5.42 -10.00 -16.28
C GLU A 14 -4.39 -11.13 -16.40
N GLY A 15 -4.73 -12.32 -15.89
CA GLY A 15 -3.84 -13.49 -15.85
C GLY A 15 -2.90 -13.56 -14.64
N LEU A 16 -2.78 -12.50 -13.83
CA LEU A 16 -1.95 -12.48 -12.61
C LEU A 16 -2.79 -12.71 -11.35
N MET A 17 -4.02 -12.20 -11.32
CA MET A 17 -4.94 -12.33 -10.18
C MET A 17 -6.37 -12.60 -10.69
N SER A 18 -7.21 -13.25 -9.86
CA SER A 18 -8.63 -13.38 -10.18
C SER A 18 -9.32 -12.01 -10.12
N THR A 19 -9.87 -11.55 -11.24
CA THR A 19 -10.64 -10.30 -11.32
C THR A 19 -12.11 -10.46 -10.92
N LYS A 20 -12.54 -11.68 -10.58
CA LYS A 20 -13.92 -11.95 -10.14
C LYS A 20 -14.09 -11.57 -8.68
N VAL A 21 -14.57 -10.35 -8.44
CA VAL A 21 -15.07 -9.93 -7.12
C VAL A 21 -16.41 -10.61 -6.87
N VAL A 22 -16.43 -11.68 -6.07
CA VAL A 22 -17.68 -12.33 -5.63
C VAL A 22 -18.19 -11.60 -4.39
N THR A 23 -19.29 -10.86 -4.52
CA THR A 23 -19.90 -10.11 -3.41
C THR A 23 -21.10 -10.86 -2.85
N ASP A 24 -21.05 -11.30 -1.60
CA ASP A 24 -22.26 -11.68 -0.86
C ASP A 24 -22.59 -10.71 0.30
N LYS A 25 -21.59 -9.92 0.76
CA LYS A 25 -21.75 -8.79 1.70
C LYS A 25 -20.66 -7.73 1.44
N GLY A 26 -21.03 -6.44 1.44
CA GLY A 26 -20.09 -5.30 1.28
C GLY A 26 -20.14 -4.60 -0.09
N SER A 27 -19.41 -3.48 -0.23
CA SER A 27 -19.23 -2.80 -1.53
C SER A 27 -18.18 -3.53 -2.39
N GLY A 28 -18.27 -3.43 -3.72
CA GLY A 28 -17.32 -4.09 -4.64
C GLY A 28 -15.83 -3.86 -4.31
N PRO A 29 -15.39 -2.62 -4.01
CA PRO A 29 -14.02 -2.33 -3.62
C PRO A 29 -13.60 -2.97 -2.28
N GLU A 30 -14.50 -3.01 -1.30
CA GLU A 30 -14.26 -3.61 0.02
C GLU A 30 -14.10 -5.14 -0.09
N ALA A 31 -14.98 -5.80 -0.84
CA ALA A 31 -14.91 -7.24 -1.08
C ALA A 31 -13.62 -7.61 -1.84
N PHE A 32 -13.24 -6.82 -2.85
CA PHE A 32 -11.98 -7.03 -3.56
C PHE A 32 -10.76 -6.88 -2.64
N ALA A 33 -10.72 -5.79 -1.87
CA ALA A 33 -9.62 -5.50 -0.97
C ALA A 33 -9.47 -6.62 0.09
N ASN A 34 -10.57 -7.04 0.72
CA ASN A 34 -10.58 -8.14 1.68
C ASN A 34 -10.12 -9.49 1.08
N SER A 35 -10.38 -9.73 -0.22
CA SER A 35 -9.96 -10.96 -0.90
C SER A 35 -8.49 -10.97 -1.36
N THR A 36 -7.84 -9.80 -1.38
CA THR A 36 -6.48 -9.62 -1.92
C THR A 36 -5.47 -9.10 -0.90
N PHE A 37 -5.94 -8.64 0.27
CA PHE A 37 -5.05 -8.25 1.37
C PHE A 37 -4.41 -9.48 2.02
N ASP A 38 -3.09 -9.55 1.90
CA ASP A 38 -2.27 -10.47 2.68
C ASP A 38 -1.68 -9.70 3.88
N SER A 39 -2.03 -10.13 5.09
CA SER A 39 -1.52 -9.52 6.34
C SER A 39 -0.14 -10.05 6.74
N SER A 40 0.41 -11.03 6.00
CA SER A 40 1.72 -11.62 6.25
C SER A 40 2.88 -10.87 5.58
N PHE A 41 2.58 -9.84 4.77
CA PHE A 41 3.61 -9.05 4.11
C PHE A 41 4.62 -8.47 5.09
N CYS A 42 5.89 -8.56 4.69
CA CYS A 42 7.04 -8.06 5.43
C CYS A 42 8.07 -7.47 4.46
N TRP A 43 9.14 -6.90 5.02
CA TRP A 43 10.19 -6.24 4.24
C TRP A 43 10.90 -7.16 3.23
N LYS A 44 10.92 -8.47 3.45
CA LYS A 44 11.52 -9.45 2.51
C LYS A 44 10.74 -9.56 1.20
N ASP A 45 9.44 -9.24 1.22
CA ASP A 45 8.59 -9.34 0.04
C ASP A 45 8.89 -8.24 -0.99
N ILE A 46 9.64 -7.20 -0.60
CA ILE A 46 10.17 -6.20 -1.53
C ILE A 46 11.15 -6.85 -2.53
N ASP A 47 11.98 -7.80 -2.09
CA ASP A 47 12.91 -8.51 -2.97
C ASP A 47 12.16 -9.37 -4.00
N TRP A 48 11.10 -10.05 -3.55
CA TRP A 48 10.22 -10.79 -4.44
C TRP A 48 9.54 -9.85 -5.45
N LEU A 49 8.96 -8.73 -4.99
CA LEU A 49 8.28 -7.78 -5.86
C LEU A 49 9.23 -7.22 -6.92
N ARG A 50 10.46 -6.90 -6.52
CA ARG A 50 11.54 -6.46 -7.43
C ARG A 50 11.93 -7.53 -8.44
N SER A 51 11.85 -8.82 -8.09
CA SER A 51 12.17 -9.92 -9.02
C SER A 51 11.17 -10.04 -10.18
N ILE A 52 9.94 -9.56 -10.01
CA ILE A 52 8.85 -9.70 -11.00
C ILE A 52 8.53 -8.41 -11.75
N THR A 53 9.21 -7.29 -11.44
CA THR A 53 9.00 -6.01 -12.12
C THR A 53 10.31 -5.27 -12.36
N LYS A 54 10.31 -4.37 -13.36
CA LYS A 54 11.39 -3.41 -13.61
C LYS A 54 10.99 -1.97 -13.30
N LEU A 55 9.75 -1.76 -12.85
CA LEU A 55 9.24 -0.44 -12.50
C LEU A 55 9.78 -0.01 -11.14
N PRO A 56 9.95 1.31 -10.91
CA PRO A 56 10.28 1.82 -9.59
C PRO A 56 9.24 1.41 -8.54
N ILE A 57 9.71 0.95 -7.37
CA ILE A 57 8.90 0.53 -6.24
C ILE A 57 8.86 1.67 -5.22
N LEU A 58 7.67 2.21 -4.98
CA LEU A 58 7.43 3.22 -3.96
C LEU A 58 6.63 2.60 -2.81
N VAL A 59 7.13 2.71 -1.57
CA VAL A 59 6.41 2.23 -0.38
C VAL A 59 5.53 3.33 0.17
N LYS A 60 4.22 3.10 0.17
CA LYS A 60 3.21 4.02 0.68
C LYS A 60 2.69 3.56 2.03
N GLY A 61 2.67 4.45 3.01
CA GLY A 61 2.16 4.12 4.35
C GLY A 61 3.15 4.37 5.47
N ILE A 62 4.35 4.89 5.17
CA ILE A 62 5.40 5.13 6.16
C ILE A 62 5.01 6.36 7.00
N LEU A 63 5.04 6.19 8.32
CA LEU A 63 4.66 7.24 9.29
C LEU A 63 5.69 7.38 10.44
N THR A 64 6.78 6.62 10.42
CA THR A 64 7.82 6.61 11.46
C THR A 64 9.21 6.57 10.84
N HIS A 65 10.22 7.06 11.56
CA HIS A 65 11.61 6.97 11.12
C HIS A 65 12.10 5.53 10.97
N GLU A 66 11.68 4.59 11.83
CA GLU A 66 12.19 3.21 11.81
C GLU A 66 11.81 2.48 10.52
N ASP A 67 10.58 2.67 10.06
CA ASP A 67 10.11 2.07 8.82
C ASP A 67 10.67 2.80 7.59
N ALA A 68 10.94 4.11 7.70
CA ALA A 68 11.64 4.85 6.66
C ALA A 68 13.08 4.34 6.48
N THR A 69 13.81 4.11 7.58
CA THR A 69 15.15 3.52 7.55
C THR A 69 15.13 2.13 6.92
N LYS A 70 14.20 1.25 7.32
CA LYS A 70 14.06 -0.08 6.69
C LYS A 70 13.72 -0.01 5.22
N ALA A 71 12.84 0.90 4.82
CA ALA A 71 12.51 1.11 3.40
C ALA A 71 13.76 1.48 2.59
N ALA A 72 14.61 2.37 3.13
CA ALA A 72 15.88 2.73 2.50
C ALA A 72 16.87 1.54 2.46
N GLU A 73 16.96 0.75 3.54
CA GLU A 73 17.83 -0.43 3.63
C GLU A 73 17.48 -1.50 2.58
N VAL A 74 16.19 -1.75 2.34
CA VAL A 74 15.73 -2.70 1.30
C VAL A 74 15.74 -2.10 -0.12
N GLY A 75 16.23 -0.86 -0.26
CA GLY A 75 16.51 -0.22 -1.54
C GLY A 75 15.26 0.14 -2.35
N VAL A 76 14.17 0.55 -1.71
CA VAL A 76 12.99 1.04 -2.46
C VAL A 76 13.32 2.35 -3.18
N ASP A 77 12.65 2.60 -4.30
CA ASP A 77 12.91 3.77 -5.14
C ASP A 77 12.25 5.05 -4.62
N GLY A 78 11.35 4.92 -3.64
CA GLY A 78 10.77 6.06 -2.95
C GLY A 78 9.84 5.70 -1.80
N ILE A 79 9.58 6.69 -0.96
CA ILE A 79 8.68 6.60 0.19
C ILE A 79 7.54 7.60 0.00
N ILE A 80 6.31 7.17 0.31
CA ILE A 80 5.14 8.05 0.38
C ILE A 80 4.66 8.10 1.83
N VAL A 81 4.89 9.25 2.46
CA VAL A 81 4.37 9.56 3.80
C VAL A 81 2.85 9.67 3.74
N SER A 82 2.15 8.65 4.25
CA SER A 82 0.71 8.53 4.06
C SER A 82 0.06 7.77 5.20
N ASN A 83 -0.99 8.33 5.79
CA ASN A 83 -1.90 7.61 6.70
C ASN A 83 -3.15 7.08 5.97
N HIS A 84 -3.03 6.86 4.65
CA HIS A 84 -4.13 6.42 3.78
C HIS A 84 -5.35 7.38 3.81
N GLY A 85 -5.10 8.68 4.00
CA GLY A 85 -6.17 9.68 4.11
C GLY A 85 -6.99 9.51 5.39
N ALA A 86 -6.35 9.10 6.49
CA ALA A 86 -6.95 8.84 7.80
C ALA A 86 -8.08 7.79 7.80
N ARG A 87 -8.01 6.78 6.91
CA ARG A 87 -9.03 5.74 6.75
C ARG A 87 -8.64 4.36 7.29
N GLN A 88 -7.45 4.23 7.87
CA GLN A 88 -6.89 2.96 8.33
C GLN A 88 -6.82 2.89 9.86
N LEU A 89 -5.80 3.50 10.46
CA LEU A 89 -5.63 3.56 11.91
C LEU A 89 -6.02 4.95 12.41
N ASP A 90 -7.02 5.02 13.31
CA ASP A 90 -7.34 6.25 14.03
C ASP A 90 -6.20 6.63 14.99
N TYR A 91 -6.07 7.92 15.30
CA TYR A 91 -4.94 8.50 16.04
C TYR A 91 -3.55 8.38 15.37
N ALA A 92 -3.47 7.86 14.13
CA ALA A 92 -2.25 8.01 13.34
C ALA A 92 -1.92 9.51 13.15
N PRO A 93 -0.63 9.89 13.15
CA PRO A 93 -0.25 11.29 13.03
C PRO A 93 -0.70 11.90 11.70
N ALA A 94 -0.85 13.22 11.69
CA ALA A 94 -0.95 13.96 10.43
C ALA A 94 0.35 13.76 9.65
N THR A 95 0.24 13.45 8.35
CA THR A 95 1.41 13.13 7.52
C THR A 95 2.45 14.24 7.49
N ILE A 96 2.02 15.50 7.54
CA ILE A 96 2.93 16.66 7.58
C ILE A 96 3.75 16.73 8.88
N SER A 97 3.21 16.22 9.99
CA SER A 97 3.87 16.27 11.30
C SER A 97 5.03 15.29 11.42
N VAL A 98 5.02 14.20 10.64
CA VAL A 98 6.09 13.18 10.62
C VAL A 98 6.99 13.26 9.39
N LEU A 99 6.68 14.15 8.44
CA LEU A 99 7.44 14.28 7.20
C LEU A 99 8.91 14.62 7.46
N GLU A 100 9.18 15.57 8.35
CA GLU A 100 10.54 16.00 8.67
C GLU A 100 11.38 14.86 9.28
N GLU A 101 10.78 14.09 10.19
CA GLU A 101 11.41 12.93 10.81
C GLU A 101 11.80 11.88 9.76
N ILE A 102 10.90 11.58 8.82
CA ILE A 102 11.12 10.60 7.75
C ILE A 102 12.22 11.05 6.78
N VAL A 103 12.18 12.32 6.34
CA VAL A 103 13.21 12.96 5.50
C VAL A 103 14.59 12.84 6.15
N ARG A 104 14.68 13.18 7.44
CA ARG A 104 15.94 13.06 8.21
C ARG A 104 16.42 11.62 8.31
N ALA A 105 15.52 10.65 8.50
CA ALA A 105 15.87 9.24 8.67
C ALA A 105 16.52 8.61 7.43
N VAL A 106 16.21 9.11 6.24
CA VAL A 106 16.74 8.58 4.97
C VAL A 106 17.80 9.48 4.32
N GLY A 107 18.15 10.60 4.96
CA GLY A 107 19.20 11.50 4.49
C GLY A 107 18.85 12.27 3.21
N GLY A 108 17.56 12.57 2.97
CA GLY A 108 17.09 13.28 1.77
C GLY A 108 15.89 14.16 2.04
#